data_AF-G3YBM0-F1
#
_entry.id   AF-G3YBM0-F1
#
_cell.length_a   1.000
_cell.length_b   1.000
_cell.length_c   1.000
_cell.angle_alpha   90.00
_cell.angle_beta   90.00
_cell.angle_gamma   90.00
#
_symmetry.space_group_name_H-M   'P 1'
#
loop_
_entity.id
_entity.type
_entity.pdbx_description
1 polymer ?
#
loop_
_entity_poly.entity_id
_entity_poly.type
_entity_poly.pdbx_seq_one_letter_code
_entity_poly.pdbx_strand_id
1 'polypeptide(L)'
;MSAKSILEADGKAILNYHLTRAPVIKPTPLPPSSTHNPPPKLASLYFPEDVAVKDVLDQAEVRYPWLLTPGSKFVAKPDQLIKRRGKSGLLALNKTWAEAREWIEARAAKDVQVETVTGVLRQFLVEPFVPHPQETEYYINIHSVREGDWILFTHEGGVDVGDVDAKAEKLLIPVNLEQYPSNEEIAAALLSKVPKGVHNVLVDFISRLYAVYVDCQFTYLEINPLVVIPNADATSADVHFLDLAAKLDQTAEFECGTKWAIARSPANLGLPTLPSSDKVNIDAGPPMEFPAPFGRELSKEEKFISEMDAKTGASLKLTVLNANGRVWTLVAGGGASVVYADAIASAGFVSELANYGEYSGAPTETQTFNYARTILDLMLRSPIHPDGKVLFIGGGIANFTNVASTFKGVIRALREVAPVLNEHKVQIWVRRAGPNYQEGLKNIKAVGEELGLNMHVYGPEMHVSGIVPLALLGKQTDIKEFGSA
;
A
#
# COMPACT_ATOMS: atom_id res chain seq x y z
N MET A 1 -7.49 5.57 9.97
CA MET A 1 -7.06 5.86 8.60
C MET A 1 -5.73 5.18 8.32
N SER A 2 -5.71 4.30 7.33
CA SER A 2 -4.49 3.69 6.81
C SER A 2 -4.45 4.03 5.33
N ALA A 3 -3.79 5.16 5.01
CA ALA A 3 -3.59 5.59 3.63
C ALA A 3 -2.67 4.60 2.91
N LYS A 4 -3.19 3.89 1.90
CA LYS A 4 -2.46 2.89 1.13
C LYS A 4 -2.35 3.31 -0.32
N SER A 5 -1.15 3.21 -0.87
CA SER A 5 -0.90 3.46 -2.28
C SER A 5 -1.62 2.43 -3.15
N ILE A 6 -2.09 2.87 -4.31
CA ILE A 6 -2.67 2.02 -5.35
C ILE A 6 -1.86 2.14 -6.64
N LEU A 7 -2.03 1.18 -7.54
CA LEU A 7 -1.43 1.25 -8.88
C LEU A 7 -1.99 2.45 -9.66
N GLU A 8 -1.21 2.97 -10.59
CA GLU A 8 -1.63 4.04 -11.48
C GLU A 8 -2.84 3.62 -12.31
N ALA A 9 -2.83 2.39 -12.84
CA ALA A 9 -3.96 1.84 -13.60
C ALA A 9 -5.26 1.84 -12.79
N ASP A 10 -5.19 1.47 -11.50
CA ASP A 10 -6.35 1.45 -10.60
C ASP A 10 -6.89 2.85 -10.32
N GLY A 11 -5.99 3.80 -10.01
CA GLY A 11 -6.38 5.18 -9.75
C GLY A 11 -6.97 5.86 -10.98
N LYS A 12 -6.43 5.60 -12.18
CA LYS A 12 -6.98 6.08 -13.46
C LYS A 12 -8.34 5.48 -13.77
N ALA A 13 -8.55 4.19 -13.48
CA ALA A 13 -9.84 3.54 -13.66
C ALA A 13 -10.92 4.17 -12.75
N ILE A 14 -10.60 4.33 -11.46
CA ILE A 14 -11.49 5.00 -10.49
C ILE A 14 -11.81 6.42 -10.94
N LEU A 15 -10.79 7.20 -11.29
CA LEU A 15 -10.96 8.58 -11.73
C LEU A 15 -11.83 8.64 -12.99
N ASN A 16 -11.48 7.90 -14.05
CA ASN A 16 -12.21 7.93 -15.31
C ASN A 16 -13.68 7.57 -15.14
N TYR A 17 -13.98 6.55 -14.33
CA TYR A 17 -15.35 6.13 -14.08
C TYR A 17 -16.12 7.17 -13.25
N HIS A 18 -15.56 7.66 -12.14
CA HIS A 18 -16.30 8.51 -11.21
C HIS A 18 -16.30 9.99 -11.56
N LEU A 19 -15.43 10.49 -12.45
CA LEU A 19 -15.34 11.92 -12.79
C LEU A 19 -16.66 12.52 -13.29
N THR A 20 -17.52 11.72 -13.93
CA THR A 20 -18.84 12.13 -14.43
C THR A 20 -20.00 11.63 -13.55
N ARG A 21 -19.71 10.95 -12.44
CA ARG A 21 -20.70 10.27 -11.57
C ARG A 21 -20.69 10.78 -10.14
N ALA A 22 -19.53 11.21 -9.62
CA ALA A 22 -19.42 11.73 -8.27
C ALA A 22 -20.20 13.05 -8.14
N PRO A 23 -20.98 13.23 -7.05
CA PRO A 23 -21.73 14.45 -6.84
C PRO A 23 -20.79 15.61 -6.53
N VAL A 24 -20.85 16.67 -7.33
CA VAL A 24 -20.07 17.89 -7.07
C VAL A 24 -20.56 18.60 -5.81
N ILE A 25 -19.65 19.21 -5.06
CA ILE A 25 -19.97 19.91 -3.80
C ILE A 25 -20.81 21.17 -4.07
N LYS A 26 -20.45 21.93 -5.12
CA LYS A 26 -21.19 23.08 -5.64
C LYS A 26 -21.29 23.02 -7.17
N PRO A 27 -22.28 23.69 -7.79
CA PRO A 27 -22.39 23.76 -9.24
C PRO A 27 -21.11 24.31 -9.89
N THR A 28 -20.64 23.62 -10.93
CA THR A 28 -19.43 24.00 -11.69
C THR A 28 -19.80 24.87 -12.90
N PRO A 29 -18.82 25.54 -13.55
CA PRO A 29 -19.09 26.42 -14.68
C PRO A 29 -19.63 25.73 -15.94
N LEU A 30 -19.43 24.42 -16.06
CA LEU A 30 -19.92 23.61 -17.18
C LEU A 30 -21.14 22.79 -16.76
N PRO A 31 -22.11 22.57 -17.66
CA PRO A 31 -23.27 21.75 -17.36
C PRO A 31 -22.86 20.31 -17.02
N PRO A 32 -23.67 19.56 -16.25
CA PRO A 32 -23.46 18.14 -16.04
C PRO A 32 -23.33 17.42 -17.39
N SER A 33 -22.35 16.52 -17.50
CA SER A 33 -22.18 15.73 -18.72
C SER A 33 -23.42 14.89 -18.98
N SER A 34 -23.94 14.94 -20.21
CA SER A 34 -25.07 14.11 -20.64
C SER A 34 -24.67 12.64 -20.82
N THR A 35 -23.38 12.36 -20.96
CA THR A 35 -22.81 11.02 -21.13
C THR A 35 -21.65 10.78 -20.18
N HIS A 36 -21.49 9.54 -19.75
CA HIS A 36 -20.32 9.15 -18.98
C HIS A 36 -19.08 8.98 -19.85
N ASN A 37 -17.91 9.13 -19.24
CA ASN A 37 -16.64 8.87 -19.91
C ASN A 37 -16.60 7.47 -20.53
N PRO A 38 -16.06 7.31 -21.75
CA PRO A 38 -15.84 5.99 -22.31
C PRO A 38 -14.83 5.20 -21.46
N PRO A 39 -14.81 3.85 -21.58
CA PRO A 39 -13.80 3.04 -20.94
C PRO A 39 -12.37 3.52 -21.26
N PRO A 40 -11.47 3.59 -20.26
CA PRO A 40 -10.13 4.10 -20.48
C PRO A 40 -9.27 3.02 -21.17
N LYS A 41 -8.37 3.43 -22.06
CA LYS A 41 -7.44 2.51 -22.75
C LYS A 41 -6.21 2.23 -21.88
N LEU A 42 -6.40 1.36 -20.88
CA LEU A 42 -5.37 0.97 -19.92
C LEU A 42 -5.01 -0.51 -20.10
N ALA A 43 -3.85 -0.79 -20.69
CA ALA A 43 -3.32 -2.15 -20.77
C ALA A 43 -2.40 -2.40 -19.55
N SER A 44 -3.00 -2.96 -18.51
CA SER A 44 -2.36 -3.31 -17.24
C SER A 44 -1.85 -4.76 -17.32
N LEU A 45 -0.53 -4.93 -17.32
CA LEU A 45 0.15 -6.20 -17.63
C LEU A 45 0.93 -6.70 -16.42
N TYR A 46 0.45 -7.78 -15.81
CA TYR A 46 1.14 -8.50 -14.74
C TYR A 46 1.92 -9.68 -15.29
N PHE A 47 3.15 -9.89 -14.81
CA PHE A 47 4.07 -10.95 -15.24
C PHE A 47 4.34 -11.93 -14.08
N PRO A 48 3.52 -13.00 -13.91
CA PRO A 48 3.73 -14.02 -12.89
C PRO A 48 5.10 -14.69 -12.98
N GLU A 49 5.57 -15.31 -11.90
CA GLU A 49 6.89 -15.97 -11.85
C GLU A 49 6.96 -17.22 -12.74
N ASP A 50 5.83 -17.90 -12.87
CA ASP A 50 5.67 -19.21 -13.51
C ASP A 50 5.15 -19.12 -14.95
N VAL A 51 5.01 -17.91 -15.50
CA VAL A 51 4.49 -17.68 -16.86
C VAL A 51 5.57 -17.00 -17.70
N ALA A 52 5.78 -17.47 -18.93
CA ALA A 52 6.74 -16.85 -19.83
C ALA A 52 6.28 -15.43 -20.20
N VAL A 53 7.23 -14.47 -20.19
CA VAL A 53 6.98 -13.06 -20.54
C VAL A 53 6.27 -12.93 -21.89
N LYS A 54 6.66 -13.74 -22.86
CA LYS A 54 6.06 -13.77 -24.19
C LYS A 54 4.58 -14.16 -24.17
N ASP A 55 4.21 -15.16 -23.39
CA ASP A 55 2.82 -15.63 -23.31
C ASP A 55 1.90 -14.54 -22.73
N VAL A 56 2.39 -13.76 -21.74
CA VAL A 56 1.66 -12.61 -21.19
C VAL A 56 1.46 -11.53 -22.26
N LEU A 57 2.49 -11.23 -23.05
CA LEU A 57 2.41 -10.23 -24.12
C LEU A 57 1.49 -10.67 -25.26
N ASP A 58 1.52 -11.95 -25.62
CA ASP A 58 0.65 -12.52 -26.65
C ASP A 58 -0.82 -12.51 -26.16
N GLN A 59 -1.08 -12.79 -24.88
CA GLN A 59 -2.41 -12.62 -24.26
C GLN A 59 -2.85 -11.15 -24.20
N ALA A 60 -1.93 -10.21 -24.02
CA ALA A 60 -2.24 -8.78 -24.01
C ALA A 60 -2.82 -8.31 -25.35
N GLU A 61 -2.34 -8.84 -26.47
CA GLU A 61 -2.84 -8.52 -27.81
C GLU A 61 -4.30 -8.98 -28.02
N VAL A 62 -4.67 -10.11 -27.42
CA VAL A 62 -6.05 -10.62 -27.44
C VAL A 62 -6.94 -9.81 -26.49
N ARG A 63 -6.44 -9.49 -25.30
CA ARG A 63 -7.20 -8.78 -24.26
C ARG A 63 -7.40 -7.30 -24.58
N TYR A 64 -6.45 -6.68 -25.27
CA TYR A 64 -6.43 -5.28 -25.63
C TYR A 64 -6.22 -5.10 -27.15
N PRO A 65 -7.22 -5.42 -28.00
CA PRO A 65 -7.06 -5.39 -29.45
C PRO A 65 -6.63 -4.03 -30.02
N TRP A 66 -6.91 -2.95 -29.28
CA TRP A 66 -6.50 -1.60 -29.66
C TRP A 66 -4.97 -1.41 -29.71
N LEU A 67 -4.18 -2.26 -29.03
CA LEU A 67 -2.71 -2.29 -29.14
C LEU A 67 -2.25 -2.54 -30.59
N LEU A 68 -3.01 -3.34 -31.35
CA LEU A 68 -2.67 -3.71 -32.73
C LEU A 68 -3.20 -2.72 -33.78
N THR A 69 -3.83 -1.62 -33.36
CA THR A 69 -4.38 -0.64 -34.30
C THR A 69 -3.25 0.01 -35.11
N PRO A 70 -3.25 -0.08 -36.46
CA PRO A 70 -2.18 0.49 -37.28
C PRO A 70 -1.97 1.98 -37.06
N GLY A 71 -0.71 2.41 -36.96
CA GLY A 71 -0.35 3.82 -36.76
C GLY A 71 -0.49 4.34 -35.33
N SER A 72 -1.08 3.57 -34.41
CA SER A 72 -1.16 3.94 -33.00
C SER A 72 0.23 4.04 -32.35
N LYS A 73 0.35 5.02 -31.46
CA LYS A 73 1.54 5.26 -30.65
C LYS A 73 1.17 5.10 -29.18
N PHE A 74 2.10 4.59 -28.40
CA PHE A 74 1.91 4.21 -27.01
C PHE A 74 3.01 4.75 -26.11
N VAL A 75 2.66 4.83 -24.84
CA VAL A 75 3.57 4.94 -23.71
C VAL A 75 3.55 3.61 -22.97
N ALA A 76 4.73 3.08 -22.62
CA ALA A 76 4.87 1.91 -21.75
C ALA A 76 5.76 2.26 -20.55
N LYS A 77 5.32 1.86 -19.35
CA LYS A 77 6.00 2.17 -18.08
C LYS A 77 5.73 1.11 -17.02
N PRO A 78 6.64 0.88 -16.07
CA PRO A 78 6.33 0.09 -14.89
C PRO A 78 5.28 0.79 -14.03
N ASP A 79 4.36 0.00 -13.50
CA ASP A 79 3.32 0.44 -12.57
C ASP A 79 3.48 -0.34 -11.26
N GLN A 80 4.50 0.04 -10.47
CA GLN A 80 4.84 -0.59 -9.19
C GLN A 80 5.21 0.46 -8.14
N LEU A 81 4.48 1.57 -8.12
CA LEU A 81 4.74 2.69 -7.21
C LEU A 81 6.14 3.33 -7.38
N ILE A 82 6.79 3.13 -8.53
CA ILE A 82 8.08 3.74 -8.85
C ILE A 82 7.86 5.21 -9.22
N LYS A 83 8.52 6.11 -8.50
CA LYS A 83 8.51 7.55 -8.80
C LYS A 83 9.60 7.91 -9.81
N ARG A 84 9.43 9.05 -10.48
CA ARG A 84 10.42 9.64 -11.40
C ARG A 84 10.89 8.69 -12.52
N ARG A 85 9.98 7.83 -13.02
CA ARG A 85 10.26 6.81 -14.05
C ARG A 85 11.00 7.34 -15.28
N GLY A 86 10.68 8.56 -15.73
CA GLY A 86 11.37 9.21 -16.85
C GLY A 86 12.87 9.42 -16.59
N LYS A 87 13.26 9.86 -15.38
CA LYS A 87 14.66 10.06 -14.99
C LYS A 87 15.42 8.76 -14.80
N SER A 88 14.71 7.68 -14.47
CA SER A 88 15.27 6.33 -14.31
C SER A 88 15.33 5.52 -15.61
N GLY A 89 14.98 6.09 -16.76
CA GLY A 89 14.97 5.37 -18.05
C GLY A 89 13.89 4.28 -18.13
N LEU A 90 12.87 4.35 -17.28
CA LEU A 90 11.76 3.39 -17.16
C LEU A 90 10.50 3.89 -17.87
N LEU A 91 10.67 4.59 -18.99
CA LEU A 91 9.58 5.17 -19.76
C LEU A 91 9.87 5.02 -21.25
N ALA A 92 9.03 4.28 -21.97
CA ALA A 92 9.04 4.20 -23.42
C ALA A 92 7.96 5.13 -23.96
N LEU A 93 8.34 6.22 -24.63
CA LEU A 93 7.44 7.24 -25.17
C LEU A 93 7.34 7.15 -26.70
N ASN A 94 6.13 7.44 -27.22
CA ASN A 94 5.87 7.54 -28.66
C ASN A 94 6.32 6.28 -29.45
N LYS A 95 6.00 5.10 -28.92
CA LYS A 95 6.38 3.81 -29.50
C LYS A 95 5.21 3.15 -30.23
N THR A 96 5.48 2.47 -31.33
CA THR A 96 4.53 1.46 -31.85
C THR A 96 4.38 0.33 -30.83
N TRP A 97 3.31 -0.48 -30.95
CA TRP A 97 3.15 -1.63 -30.07
C TRP A 97 4.34 -2.59 -30.15
N ALA A 98 4.87 -2.88 -31.34
CA ALA A 98 6.03 -3.76 -31.49
C ALA A 98 7.26 -3.26 -30.71
N GLU A 99 7.56 -1.96 -30.79
CA GLU A 99 8.66 -1.35 -30.04
C GLU A 99 8.39 -1.34 -28.52
N ALA A 100 7.15 -1.07 -28.09
CA ALA A 100 6.78 -1.10 -26.68
C ALA A 100 6.84 -2.53 -26.11
N ARG A 101 6.35 -3.52 -26.87
CA ARG A 101 6.38 -4.95 -26.55
C ARG A 101 7.81 -5.43 -26.36
N GLU A 102 8.71 -5.11 -27.30
CA GLU A 102 10.15 -5.43 -27.18
C GLU A 102 10.78 -4.76 -25.96
N TRP A 103 10.44 -3.49 -25.70
CA TRP A 103 10.93 -2.75 -24.54
C TRP A 103 10.50 -3.36 -23.21
N ILE A 104 9.25 -3.85 -23.13
CA ILE A 104 8.71 -4.57 -21.97
C ILE A 104 9.37 -5.95 -21.85
N GLU A 105 9.47 -6.71 -22.95
CA GLU A 105 10.08 -8.05 -22.97
C GLU A 105 11.54 -8.03 -22.47
N ALA A 106 12.27 -6.96 -22.78
CA ALA A 106 13.63 -6.76 -22.30
C ALA A 106 13.73 -6.53 -20.77
N ARG A 107 12.65 -6.18 -20.08
CA ARG A 107 12.64 -5.72 -18.68
C ARG A 107 11.74 -6.53 -17.74
N ALA A 108 10.66 -7.10 -18.25
CA ALA A 108 9.70 -7.86 -17.45
C ALA A 108 10.38 -9.07 -16.80
N ALA A 109 9.99 -9.36 -15.56
CA ALA A 109 10.54 -10.42 -14.71
C ALA A 109 12.06 -10.30 -14.45
N LYS A 110 12.65 -9.11 -14.57
CA LYS A 110 14.06 -8.85 -14.26
C LYS A 110 14.20 -7.84 -13.12
N ASP A 111 15.30 -7.96 -12.39
CA ASP A 111 15.69 -6.98 -11.38
C ASP A 111 16.06 -5.64 -12.02
N VAL A 112 15.63 -4.55 -11.38
CA VAL A 112 16.11 -3.21 -11.66
C VAL A 112 16.43 -2.51 -10.35
N GLN A 113 17.55 -1.79 -10.36
CA GLN A 113 17.89 -0.87 -9.28
C GLN A 113 17.30 0.51 -9.59
N VAL A 114 16.46 1.01 -8.68
CA VAL A 114 15.96 2.38 -8.69
C VAL A 114 16.45 3.05 -7.41
N GLU A 115 17.31 4.05 -7.57
CA GLU A 115 18.00 4.71 -6.46
C GLU A 115 18.71 3.66 -5.57
N THR A 116 18.29 3.52 -4.30
CA THR A 116 18.88 2.56 -3.34
C THR A 116 18.12 1.24 -3.25
N VAL A 117 17.06 1.06 -4.04
CA VAL A 117 16.14 -0.08 -3.92
C VAL A 117 16.24 -0.95 -5.17
N THR A 118 16.41 -2.25 -4.99
CA THR A 118 16.37 -3.24 -6.08
C THR A 118 15.07 -4.03 -6.01
N GLY A 119 14.41 -4.25 -7.14
CA GLY A 119 13.21 -5.07 -7.21
C GLY A 119 12.93 -5.57 -8.61
N VAL A 120 12.11 -6.62 -8.70
CA VAL A 120 11.71 -7.24 -9.96
C VAL A 120 10.58 -6.45 -10.62
N LEU A 121 10.69 -6.19 -11.93
CA LEU A 121 9.62 -5.56 -12.71
C LEU A 121 8.57 -6.59 -13.13
N ARG A 122 7.47 -6.64 -12.39
CA ARG A 122 6.33 -7.56 -12.55
C ARG A 122 5.07 -6.91 -13.11
N GLN A 123 4.95 -5.58 -13.05
CA GLN A 123 3.73 -4.88 -13.44
C GLN A 123 4.05 -3.69 -14.36
N PHE A 124 3.39 -3.65 -15.51
CA PHE A 124 3.51 -2.59 -16.50
C PHE A 124 2.15 -2.02 -16.87
N LEU A 125 2.15 -0.76 -17.28
CA LEU A 125 1.01 -0.06 -17.84
C LEU A 125 1.37 0.46 -19.23
N VAL A 126 0.50 0.14 -20.19
CA VAL A 126 0.57 0.63 -21.57
C VAL A 126 -0.66 1.46 -21.88
N GLU A 127 -0.46 2.65 -22.43
CA GLU A 127 -1.51 3.63 -22.72
C GLU A 127 -1.25 4.32 -24.07
N PRO A 128 -2.29 4.84 -24.74
CA PRO A 128 -2.10 5.68 -25.93
C PRO A 128 -1.20 6.88 -25.64
N PHE A 129 -0.26 7.14 -26.56
CA PHE A 129 0.52 8.37 -26.54
C PHE A 129 -0.37 9.54 -26.96
N VAL A 130 -0.35 10.62 -26.17
CA VAL A 130 -1.05 11.87 -26.47
C VAL A 130 0.00 12.86 -26.97
N PRO A 131 0.06 13.20 -28.26
CA PRO A 131 0.95 14.26 -28.73
C PRO A 131 0.46 15.61 -28.21
N HIS A 132 1.32 16.35 -27.52
CA HIS A 132 0.97 17.66 -26.98
C HIS A 132 2.22 18.53 -26.81
N PRO A 133 2.10 19.86 -26.89
CA PRO A 133 3.16 20.80 -26.54
C PRO A 133 3.40 20.88 -25.03
N GLN A 134 4.61 21.23 -24.61
CA GLN A 134 4.98 21.30 -23.19
C GLN A 134 4.18 22.34 -22.41
N GLU A 135 3.81 23.47 -23.03
CA GLU A 135 2.99 24.52 -22.42
C GLU A 135 1.55 24.09 -22.11
N THR A 136 1.14 22.90 -22.54
CA THR A 136 -0.15 22.30 -22.19
C THR A 136 -0.05 21.33 -21.00
N GLU A 137 1.15 21.11 -20.45
CA GLU A 137 1.36 20.30 -19.26
C GLU A 137 1.19 21.13 -17.98
N TYR A 138 0.25 20.72 -17.14
CA TYR A 138 -0.01 21.26 -15.81
C TYR A 138 0.32 20.21 -14.75
N TYR A 139 0.34 20.63 -13.49
CA TYR A 139 0.43 19.76 -12.33
C TYR A 139 -0.75 20.02 -11.41
N ILE A 140 -1.33 18.95 -10.86
CA ILE A 140 -2.29 19.04 -9.77
C ILE A 140 -2.03 17.97 -8.71
N ASN A 141 -2.16 18.36 -7.45
CA ASN A 141 -2.18 17.44 -6.32
C ASN A 141 -3.29 17.81 -5.33
N ILE A 142 -3.96 16.79 -4.79
CA ILE A 142 -4.90 16.90 -3.69
C ILE A 142 -4.42 15.97 -2.58
N HIS A 143 -4.28 16.48 -1.36
CA HIS A 143 -3.92 15.64 -0.21
C HIS A 143 -4.56 16.13 1.09
N SER A 144 -4.90 15.17 1.95
CA SER A 144 -5.58 15.47 3.20
C SER A 144 -4.60 15.89 4.30
N VAL A 145 -4.98 16.93 5.02
CA VAL A 145 -4.39 17.35 6.30
C VAL A 145 -5.48 17.31 7.37
N ARG A 146 -5.14 17.66 8.62
CA ARG A 146 -6.11 17.60 9.73
C ARG A 146 -7.25 18.61 9.54
N GLU A 147 -6.94 19.77 8.96
CA GLU A 147 -7.84 20.92 8.82
C GLU A 147 -8.70 20.87 7.55
N GLY A 148 -8.45 19.93 6.65
CA GLY A 148 -9.11 19.82 5.35
C GLY A 148 -8.23 19.17 4.30
N ASP A 149 -8.42 19.54 3.04
CA ASP A 149 -7.65 19.02 1.91
C ASP A 149 -6.96 20.15 1.15
N TRP A 150 -5.65 20.05 0.97
CA TRP A 150 -4.93 20.98 0.12
C TRP A 150 -5.08 20.60 -1.34
N ILE A 151 -5.38 21.57 -2.20
CA ILE A 151 -5.23 21.51 -3.64
C ILE A 151 -4.02 22.34 -4.03
N LEU A 152 -3.03 21.71 -4.64
CA LEU A 152 -1.83 22.31 -5.22
C LEU A 152 -1.98 22.32 -6.75
N PHE A 153 -1.68 23.44 -7.38
CA PHE A 153 -1.74 23.56 -8.84
C PHE A 153 -0.56 24.37 -9.39
N THR A 154 0.04 23.95 -10.51
CA THR A 154 0.95 24.82 -11.28
C THR A 154 0.82 24.61 -12.78
N HIS A 155 1.01 25.70 -13.52
CA HIS A 155 1.11 25.77 -14.97
C HIS A 155 2.42 25.23 -15.57
N GLU A 156 3.40 24.89 -14.72
CA GLU A 156 4.67 24.27 -15.13
C GLU A 156 4.65 22.76 -14.82
N GLY A 157 3.86 21.97 -15.56
CA GLY A 157 3.79 20.52 -15.38
C GLY A 157 5.01 19.76 -15.93
N GLY A 158 4.98 18.44 -15.79
CA GLY A 158 5.91 17.52 -16.44
C GLY A 158 7.12 17.09 -15.61
N VAL A 159 8.08 16.46 -16.28
CA VAL A 159 9.27 15.85 -15.65
C VAL A 159 10.23 16.86 -15.00
N ASP A 160 10.13 18.13 -15.41
CA ASP A 160 11.01 19.23 -15.00
C ASP A 160 10.34 20.21 -14.03
N VAL A 161 9.17 19.85 -13.47
CA VAL A 161 8.44 20.71 -12.52
C VAL A 161 9.30 21.16 -11.33
N GLY A 162 10.23 20.33 -10.87
CA GLY A 162 11.16 20.67 -9.79
C GLY A 162 10.49 20.63 -8.41
N ASP A 163 10.77 21.63 -7.57
CA ASP A 163 10.15 21.77 -6.24
C ASP A 163 8.74 22.36 -6.36
N VAL A 164 7.76 21.47 -6.49
CA VAL A 164 6.34 21.82 -6.60
C VAL A 164 5.87 22.60 -5.38
N ASP A 165 6.29 22.24 -4.17
CA ASP A 165 5.78 22.84 -2.94
C ASP A 165 6.10 24.33 -2.84
N ALA A 166 7.22 24.75 -3.42
CA ALA A 166 7.62 26.15 -3.52
C ALA A 166 6.94 26.90 -4.68
N LYS A 167 6.58 26.20 -5.76
CA LYS A 167 6.07 26.81 -7.01
C LYS A 167 4.54 26.85 -7.11
N ALA A 168 3.87 25.85 -6.56
CA ALA A 168 2.45 25.63 -6.77
C ALA A 168 1.61 26.66 -6.00
N GLU A 169 0.56 27.12 -6.66
CA GLU A 169 -0.53 27.82 -6.01
C GLU A 169 -1.30 26.83 -5.13
N LYS A 170 -1.80 27.28 -3.97
CA LYS A 170 -2.39 26.41 -2.94
C LYS A 170 -3.76 26.92 -2.50
N LEU A 171 -4.71 26.00 -2.39
CA LEU A 171 -6.05 26.25 -1.87
C LEU A 171 -6.41 25.17 -0.86
N LEU A 172 -6.73 25.55 0.38
CA LEU A 172 -7.22 24.63 1.40
C LEU A 172 -8.75 24.55 1.33
N ILE A 173 -9.27 23.37 1.04
CA ILE A 173 -10.70 23.08 1.19
C ILE A 173 -10.93 22.64 2.65
N PRO A 174 -11.69 23.39 3.46
CA PRO A 174 -11.88 23.05 4.86
C PRO A 174 -12.76 21.81 5.04
N VAL A 175 -12.62 21.13 6.19
CA VAL A 175 -13.48 19.97 6.55
C VAL A 175 -14.97 20.31 6.47
N ASN A 176 -15.37 21.53 6.88
CA ASN A 176 -16.75 21.97 6.70
C ASN A 176 -16.99 22.41 5.24
N LEU A 177 -17.57 21.51 4.45
CA LEU A 177 -17.90 21.74 3.04
C LEU A 177 -18.95 22.83 2.79
N GLU A 178 -19.64 23.34 3.82
CA GLU A 178 -20.44 24.57 3.68
C GLU A 178 -19.57 25.77 3.28
N GLN A 179 -18.29 25.75 3.68
CA GLN A 179 -17.27 26.73 3.34
C GLN A 179 -16.50 26.39 2.05
N TYR A 180 -17.01 25.46 1.23
CA TYR A 180 -16.39 25.16 -0.06
C TYR A 180 -16.32 26.42 -0.94
N PRO A 181 -15.17 26.75 -1.56
CA PRO A 181 -14.98 28.00 -2.29
C PRO A 181 -15.89 28.12 -3.53
N SER A 182 -16.14 29.34 -3.97
CA SER A 182 -16.82 29.61 -5.25
C SER A 182 -15.92 29.29 -6.44
N ASN A 183 -16.51 29.21 -7.64
CA ASN A 183 -15.76 29.00 -8.87
C ASN A 183 -14.73 30.13 -9.12
N GLU A 184 -15.09 31.36 -8.78
CA GLU A 184 -14.21 32.54 -8.87
C GLU A 184 -13.05 32.47 -7.88
N GLU A 185 -13.32 32.02 -6.65
CA GLU A 185 -12.29 31.84 -5.62
C GLU A 185 -11.28 30.74 -6.00
N ILE A 186 -11.77 29.61 -6.54
CA ILE A 186 -10.91 28.54 -7.07
C ILE A 186 -10.01 29.06 -8.19
N ALA A 187 -10.58 29.77 -9.17
CA ALA A 187 -9.83 30.33 -10.29
C ALA A 187 -8.79 31.36 -9.83
N ALA A 188 -9.17 32.27 -8.93
CA ALA A 188 -8.28 33.29 -8.39
C ALA A 188 -7.12 32.70 -7.59
N ALA A 189 -7.38 31.66 -6.81
CA ALA A 189 -6.37 30.99 -6.00
C ALA A 189 -5.42 30.14 -6.84
N LEU A 190 -5.93 29.29 -7.74
CA LEU A 190 -5.13 28.25 -8.39
C LEU A 190 -4.67 28.58 -9.81
N LEU A 191 -5.41 29.43 -10.54
CA LEU A 191 -5.26 29.59 -11.99
C LEU A 191 -4.73 30.97 -12.41
N SER A 192 -4.13 31.71 -11.48
CA SER A 192 -3.65 33.09 -11.70
C SER A 192 -2.64 33.22 -12.84
N LYS A 193 -1.85 32.16 -13.09
CA LYS A 193 -0.83 32.07 -14.15
C LYS A 193 -1.29 31.32 -15.41
N VAL A 194 -2.56 30.89 -15.45
CA VAL A 194 -3.13 30.12 -16.57
C VAL A 194 -3.91 31.05 -17.51
N PRO A 195 -3.88 30.85 -18.84
CA PRO A 195 -4.70 31.61 -19.77
C PRO A 195 -6.20 31.54 -19.45
N LYS A 196 -6.88 32.68 -19.40
CA LYS A 196 -8.32 32.77 -19.04
C LYS A 196 -9.26 31.92 -19.89
N GLY A 197 -8.90 31.67 -21.15
CA GLY A 197 -9.72 30.91 -22.10
C GLY A 197 -10.03 29.47 -21.66
N VAL A 198 -9.18 28.87 -20.81
CA VAL A 198 -9.36 27.50 -20.31
C VAL A 198 -9.78 27.42 -18.84
N HIS A 199 -10.03 28.57 -18.18
CA HIS A 199 -10.38 28.61 -16.76
C HIS A 199 -11.70 27.88 -16.46
N ASN A 200 -12.71 28.03 -17.32
CA ASN A 200 -13.99 27.33 -17.17
C ASN A 200 -13.81 25.79 -17.11
N VAL A 201 -12.98 25.24 -18.00
CA VAL A 201 -12.69 23.81 -18.08
C VAL A 201 -11.87 23.34 -16.88
N LEU A 202 -10.84 24.10 -16.50
CA LEU A 202 -10.00 23.76 -15.36
C LEU A 202 -10.75 23.83 -14.03
N VAL A 203 -11.59 24.84 -13.81
CA VAL A 203 -12.40 24.94 -12.58
C VAL A 203 -13.42 23.79 -12.51
N ASP A 204 -14.06 23.45 -13.63
CA ASP A 204 -14.96 22.28 -13.69
C ASP A 204 -14.20 20.97 -13.39
N PHE A 205 -13.06 20.75 -14.04
CA PHE A 205 -12.23 19.57 -13.82
C PHE A 205 -11.72 19.48 -12.37
N ILE A 206 -11.18 20.55 -11.79
CA ILE A 206 -10.68 20.59 -10.41
C ILE A 206 -11.81 20.26 -9.43
N SER A 207 -12.99 20.85 -9.63
CA SER A 207 -14.16 20.61 -8.76
C SER A 207 -14.67 19.16 -8.85
N ARG A 208 -14.70 18.57 -10.05
CA ARG A 208 -15.06 17.16 -10.24
C ARG A 208 -13.99 16.21 -9.71
N LEU A 209 -12.72 16.55 -9.89
CA LEU A 209 -11.60 15.80 -9.34
C LEU A 209 -11.68 15.76 -7.82
N TYR A 210 -11.97 16.90 -7.18
CA TYR A 210 -12.20 16.97 -5.74
C TYR A 210 -13.44 16.17 -5.30
N ALA A 211 -14.53 16.21 -6.08
CA ALA A 211 -15.70 15.37 -5.82
C ALA A 211 -15.36 13.88 -5.82
N VAL A 212 -14.57 13.40 -6.80
CA VAL A 212 -14.09 12.00 -6.81
C VAL A 212 -13.16 11.73 -5.64
N TYR A 213 -12.26 12.66 -5.31
CA TYR A 213 -11.33 12.54 -4.18
C TYR A 213 -12.08 12.24 -2.88
N VAL A 214 -13.12 13.02 -2.57
CA VAL A 214 -13.96 12.83 -1.38
C VAL A 214 -14.86 11.60 -1.50
N ASP A 215 -15.58 11.45 -2.61
CA ASP A 215 -16.59 10.40 -2.79
C ASP A 215 -15.99 8.98 -2.81
N CYS A 216 -14.74 8.86 -3.26
CA CYS A 216 -13.98 7.61 -3.28
C CYS A 216 -12.93 7.50 -2.16
N GLN A 217 -12.91 8.42 -1.18
CA GLN A 217 -12.03 8.34 -0.01
C GLN A 217 -10.54 8.25 -0.36
N PHE A 218 -10.11 9.08 -1.31
CA PHE A 218 -8.69 9.34 -1.53
C PHE A 218 -8.12 10.15 -0.35
N THR A 219 -6.84 9.93 -0.06
CA THR A 219 -6.06 10.69 0.94
C THR A 219 -4.85 11.39 0.32
N TYR A 220 -4.52 11.00 -0.92
CA TYR A 220 -3.52 11.62 -1.76
C TYR A 220 -3.88 11.30 -3.21
N LEU A 221 -3.83 12.30 -4.08
CA LEU A 221 -4.00 12.17 -5.52
C LEU A 221 -3.11 13.20 -6.21
N GLU A 222 -2.23 12.76 -7.09
CA GLU A 222 -1.31 13.61 -7.84
C GLU A 222 -1.38 13.22 -9.31
N ILE A 223 -1.53 14.21 -10.19
CA ILE A 223 -1.51 14.04 -11.64
C ILE A 223 -0.39 14.91 -12.19
N ASN A 224 0.62 14.27 -12.80
CA ASN A 224 1.77 14.97 -13.36
C ASN A 224 2.42 14.24 -14.57
N PRO A 225 2.18 14.68 -15.82
CA PRO A 225 1.45 15.89 -16.19
C PRO A 225 -0.07 15.68 -16.30
N LEU A 226 -0.82 16.73 -15.94
CA LEU A 226 -2.19 16.97 -16.38
C LEU A 226 -2.12 17.76 -17.70
N VAL A 227 -2.48 17.14 -18.81
CA VAL A 227 -2.43 17.78 -20.13
C VAL A 227 -3.78 18.41 -20.46
N VAL A 228 -3.77 19.69 -20.83
CA VAL A 228 -4.99 20.44 -21.20
C VAL A 228 -4.80 21.08 -22.58
N ILE A 229 -5.40 20.47 -23.60
CA ILE A 229 -5.25 20.88 -24.99
C ILE A 229 -6.45 21.75 -25.39
N PRO A 230 -6.28 23.06 -25.56
CA PRO A 230 -7.38 23.94 -25.94
C PRO A 230 -7.88 23.64 -27.36
N ASN A 231 -9.17 23.87 -27.60
CA ASN A 231 -9.72 23.93 -28.96
C ASN A 231 -9.16 25.16 -29.70
N ALA A 232 -9.40 25.23 -31.02
CA ALA A 232 -8.86 26.30 -31.88
C ALA A 232 -9.20 27.73 -31.39
N ASP A 233 -10.37 27.90 -30.77
CA ASP A 233 -10.85 29.19 -30.27
C ASP A 233 -10.46 29.47 -28.80
N ALA A 234 -9.74 28.55 -28.15
CA ALA A 234 -9.38 28.60 -26.73
C ALA A 234 -10.57 28.90 -25.79
N THR A 235 -11.72 28.29 -26.07
CA THR A 235 -12.98 28.41 -25.29
C THR A 235 -13.34 27.12 -24.55
N SER A 236 -12.71 26.02 -24.92
CA SER A 236 -12.83 24.69 -24.32
C SER A 236 -11.48 23.97 -24.45
N ALA A 237 -11.30 22.85 -23.77
CA ALA A 237 -10.10 22.04 -23.84
C ALA A 237 -10.38 20.56 -23.56
N ASP A 238 -9.58 19.69 -24.17
CA ASP A 238 -9.51 18.28 -23.83
C ASP A 238 -8.52 18.07 -22.68
N VAL A 239 -8.93 17.30 -21.66
CA VAL A 239 -8.14 17.06 -20.44
C VAL A 239 -7.68 15.60 -20.40
N HIS A 240 -6.37 15.40 -20.27
CA HIS A 240 -5.74 14.08 -20.19
C HIS A 240 -4.84 13.98 -18.96
N PHE A 241 -5.08 13.01 -18.09
CA PHE A 241 -4.23 12.74 -16.91
C PHE A 241 -3.21 11.65 -17.25
N LEU A 242 -2.00 12.05 -17.66
CA LEU A 242 -1.01 11.13 -18.24
C LEU A 242 -0.24 10.32 -17.20
N ASP A 243 -0.07 10.86 -16.00
CA ASP A 243 0.42 10.13 -14.84
C ASP A 243 -0.56 10.29 -13.68
N LEU A 244 -0.69 9.27 -12.85
CA LEU A 244 -1.47 9.35 -11.62
C LEU A 244 -0.77 8.57 -10.49
N ALA A 245 -0.60 9.26 -9.38
CA ALA A 245 -0.16 8.69 -8.13
C ALA A 245 -1.22 8.92 -7.05
N ALA A 246 -1.69 7.85 -6.42
CA ALA A 246 -2.78 7.97 -5.46
C ALA A 246 -2.64 7.07 -4.25
N LYS A 247 -3.31 7.48 -3.16
CA LYS A 247 -3.57 6.67 -1.97
C LYS A 247 -5.04 6.75 -1.58
N LEU A 248 -5.61 5.62 -1.19
CA LEU A 248 -6.96 5.52 -0.63
C LEU A 248 -6.87 5.29 0.88
N ASP A 249 -7.88 5.75 1.63
CA ASP A 249 -8.04 5.27 3.00
C ASP A 249 -8.60 3.85 2.99
N GLN A 250 -7.72 2.87 3.23
CA GLN A 250 -8.11 1.46 3.31
C GLN A 250 -9.21 1.23 4.35
N THR A 251 -9.29 2.05 5.40
CA THR A 251 -10.32 1.86 6.44
C THR A 251 -11.74 2.18 5.97
N ALA A 252 -11.88 2.87 4.83
CA ALA A 252 -13.18 3.15 4.20
C ALA A 252 -13.65 2.03 3.26
N GLU A 253 -12.96 0.89 3.19
CA GLU A 253 -13.32 -0.22 2.29
C GLU A 253 -14.76 -0.73 2.48
N PHE A 254 -15.25 -0.75 3.72
CA PHE A 254 -16.63 -1.17 4.01
C PHE A 254 -17.70 -0.24 3.39
N GLU A 255 -17.35 1.02 3.12
CA GLU A 255 -18.24 2.03 2.54
C GLU A 255 -17.98 2.22 1.04
N CYS A 256 -16.71 2.27 0.64
CA CYS A 256 -16.29 2.64 -0.70
C CYS A 256 -15.79 1.45 -1.55
N GLY A 257 -15.65 0.26 -0.99
CA GLY A 257 -15.13 -0.93 -1.70
C GLY A 257 -15.87 -1.22 -3.00
N THR A 258 -17.20 -1.11 -3.00
CA THR A 258 -18.03 -1.27 -4.21
C THR A 258 -17.76 -0.17 -5.25
N LYS A 259 -17.52 1.08 -4.82
CA LYS A 259 -17.18 2.19 -5.73
C LYS A 259 -15.81 1.97 -6.37
N TRP A 260 -14.84 1.47 -5.62
CA TRP A 260 -13.51 1.15 -6.14
C TRP A 260 -13.53 -0.05 -7.08
N ALA A 261 -14.33 -1.06 -6.75
CA ALA A 261 -14.47 -2.27 -7.56
C ALA A 261 -15.14 -1.96 -8.91
N ILE A 262 -16.25 -1.21 -8.91
CA ILE A 262 -17.07 -1.05 -10.12
C ILE A 262 -16.33 -0.33 -11.23
N ALA A 263 -15.52 0.66 -10.86
CA ALA A 263 -14.66 1.37 -11.80
C ALA A 263 -13.65 0.47 -12.51
N ARG A 264 -13.33 -0.69 -11.92
CA ARG A 264 -12.34 -1.66 -12.40
C ARG A 264 -12.97 -2.96 -12.91
N SER A 265 -14.30 -3.00 -13.07
CA SER A 265 -14.97 -4.14 -13.68
C SER A 265 -14.51 -4.31 -15.15
N PRO A 266 -14.44 -5.54 -15.69
CA PRO A 266 -14.05 -5.75 -17.09
C PRO A 266 -14.85 -4.89 -18.07
N ALA A 267 -16.17 -4.78 -17.86
CA ALA A 267 -17.04 -3.96 -18.71
C ALA A 267 -16.65 -2.47 -18.69
N ASN A 268 -16.39 -1.90 -17.51
CA ASN A 268 -16.03 -0.48 -17.36
C ASN A 268 -14.60 -0.17 -17.79
N LEU A 269 -13.76 -1.19 -17.93
CA LEU A 269 -12.43 -1.13 -18.56
C LEU A 269 -12.46 -1.45 -20.06
N GLY A 270 -13.64 -1.68 -20.65
CA GLY A 270 -13.78 -1.97 -22.08
C GLY A 270 -13.21 -3.33 -22.49
N LEU A 271 -13.13 -4.27 -21.54
CA LEU A 271 -12.62 -5.62 -21.74
C LEU A 271 -13.75 -6.60 -22.08
N PRO A 272 -13.44 -7.69 -22.82
CA PRO A 272 -14.41 -8.74 -23.07
C PRO A 272 -14.92 -9.35 -21.76
N THR A 273 -16.23 -9.41 -21.57
CA THR A 273 -16.86 -10.10 -20.43
C THR A 273 -16.93 -11.60 -20.74
N LEU A 274 -16.04 -12.39 -20.15
CA LEU A 274 -16.19 -13.85 -20.17
C LEU A 274 -17.26 -14.28 -19.15
N PRO A 275 -18.14 -15.24 -19.48
CA PRO A 275 -19.05 -15.81 -18.49
C PRO A 275 -18.25 -16.58 -17.43
N SER A 276 -18.33 -16.14 -16.17
CA SER A 276 -17.71 -16.80 -15.03
C SER A 276 -18.67 -17.81 -14.38
N SER A 277 -18.18 -19.01 -14.08
CA SER A 277 -18.88 -20.05 -13.31
C SER A 277 -18.76 -19.89 -11.79
N ASP A 278 -17.98 -18.93 -11.30
CA ASP A 278 -17.70 -18.79 -9.87
C ASP A 278 -18.58 -17.71 -9.23
N LYS A 279 -19.15 -18.07 -8.06
CA LYS A 279 -19.95 -17.22 -7.17
C LYS A 279 -19.10 -16.15 -6.46
N VAL A 280 -18.33 -15.38 -7.22
CA VAL A 280 -17.76 -14.11 -6.74
C VAL A 280 -18.80 -13.03 -7.04
N ASN A 281 -18.95 -12.03 -6.18
CA ASN A 281 -19.84 -10.87 -6.41
C ASN A 281 -19.35 -10.06 -7.63
N ILE A 282 -19.57 -10.59 -8.83
CA ILE A 282 -19.15 -10.04 -10.12
C ILE A 282 -19.92 -8.76 -10.47
N ASP A 283 -21.04 -8.50 -9.79
CA ASP A 283 -21.88 -7.32 -10.04
C ASP A 283 -21.13 -6.00 -9.85
N ALA A 284 -20.05 -5.99 -9.07
CA ALA A 284 -19.26 -4.81 -8.77
C ALA A 284 -17.81 -4.83 -9.27
N GLY A 285 -17.27 -5.87 -9.91
CA GLY A 285 -15.83 -5.93 -10.29
C GLY A 285 -14.88 -6.38 -9.17
N PRO A 286 -13.54 -6.37 -9.39
CA PRO A 286 -12.58 -6.95 -8.45
C PRO A 286 -12.37 -6.09 -7.20
N PRO A 287 -12.11 -6.69 -6.02
CA PRO A 287 -11.79 -5.96 -4.78
C PRO A 287 -10.48 -5.18 -4.91
N MET A 288 -10.33 -4.10 -4.15
CA MET A 288 -9.13 -3.25 -4.20
C MET A 288 -7.91 -4.00 -3.67
N GLU A 289 -6.82 -3.96 -4.43
CA GLU A 289 -5.53 -4.51 -4.01
C GLU A 289 -4.57 -3.36 -3.72
N PHE A 290 -3.84 -3.48 -2.61
CA PHE A 290 -2.88 -2.47 -2.18
C PHE A 290 -1.47 -3.02 -2.39
N PRO A 291 -0.75 -2.61 -3.45
CA PRO A 291 0.59 -3.12 -3.75
C PRO A 291 1.59 -2.76 -2.64
N ALA A 292 2.58 -3.64 -2.44
CA ALA A 292 3.75 -3.30 -1.63
C ALA A 292 4.58 -2.19 -2.31
N PRO A 293 5.37 -1.43 -1.54
CA PRO A 293 6.38 -0.54 -2.11
C PRO A 293 7.33 -1.30 -3.04
N PHE A 294 7.83 -0.63 -4.08
CA PHE A 294 8.83 -1.20 -4.97
C PHE A 294 10.02 -1.77 -4.18
N GLY A 295 10.57 -2.89 -4.65
CA GLY A 295 11.64 -3.64 -3.99
C GLY A 295 11.17 -4.65 -2.94
N ARG A 296 9.87 -4.76 -2.70
CA ARG A 296 9.29 -5.81 -1.85
C ARG A 296 8.10 -6.45 -2.55
N GLU A 297 8.02 -7.76 -2.45
CA GLU A 297 6.82 -8.52 -2.80
C GLU A 297 6.18 -9.02 -1.52
N LEU A 298 4.85 -8.94 -1.45
CA LEU A 298 4.13 -9.50 -0.31
C LEU A 298 4.29 -11.01 -0.30
N SER A 299 4.87 -11.53 0.77
CA SER A 299 4.97 -12.97 0.97
C SER A 299 3.56 -13.58 1.11
N LYS A 300 3.45 -14.90 0.87
CA LYS A 300 2.17 -15.62 1.07
C LYS A 300 1.66 -15.45 2.50
N GLU A 301 2.58 -15.39 3.46
CA GLU A 301 2.33 -15.20 4.87
C GLU A 301 1.88 -13.77 5.20
N GLU A 302 2.49 -12.74 4.60
CA GLU A 302 2.02 -11.35 4.74
C GLU A 302 0.58 -11.19 4.21
N LYS A 303 0.26 -11.83 3.07
CA LYS A 303 -1.10 -11.86 2.52
C LYS A 303 -2.08 -12.57 3.46
N PHE A 304 -1.72 -13.76 3.96
CA PHE A 304 -2.55 -14.51 4.90
C PHE A 304 -2.88 -13.71 6.17
N ILE A 305 -1.89 -13.03 6.76
CA ILE A 305 -2.11 -12.17 7.92
C ILE A 305 -3.02 -10.98 7.58
N SER A 306 -2.80 -10.32 6.42
CA SER A 306 -3.64 -9.22 5.96
C SER A 306 -5.10 -9.64 5.74
N GLU A 307 -5.34 -10.86 5.23
CA GLU A 307 -6.70 -11.38 5.07
C GLU A 307 -7.37 -11.71 6.42
N MET A 308 -6.59 -12.19 7.40
CA MET A 308 -7.10 -12.46 8.74
C MET A 308 -7.46 -11.16 9.46
N ASP A 309 -6.64 -10.12 9.29
CA ASP A 309 -6.84 -8.75 9.80
C ASP A 309 -8.13 -8.13 9.25
N ALA A 310 -8.36 -8.22 7.94
CA ALA A 310 -9.57 -7.69 7.30
C ALA A 310 -10.89 -8.34 7.78
N LYS A 311 -10.82 -9.51 8.41
CA LYS A 311 -11.97 -10.30 8.88
C LYS A 311 -12.21 -10.16 10.39
N THR A 312 -11.56 -9.22 11.06
CA THR A 312 -11.67 -9.07 12.52
C THR A 312 -11.63 -7.62 12.98
N GLY A 313 -12.19 -7.35 14.17
CA GLY A 313 -12.03 -6.08 14.87
C GLY A 313 -10.70 -5.96 15.65
N ALA A 314 -9.94 -7.04 15.75
CA ALA A 314 -8.55 -6.99 16.20
C ALA A 314 -7.64 -6.39 15.12
N SER A 315 -6.41 -6.05 15.47
CA SER A 315 -5.37 -5.63 14.52
C SER A 315 -4.29 -6.69 14.46
N LEU A 316 -3.91 -7.11 13.24
CA LEU A 316 -2.93 -8.14 12.95
C LEU A 316 -2.07 -7.67 11.77
N LYS A 317 -0.82 -7.29 12.04
CA LYS A 317 0.09 -6.77 11.01
C LYS A 317 1.35 -7.60 10.95
N LEU A 318 1.81 -7.95 9.76
CA LEU A 318 3.08 -8.62 9.56
C LEU A 318 3.80 -7.99 8.37
N THR A 319 5.11 -7.80 8.53
CA THR A 319 6.02 -7.32 7.51
C THR A 319 7.34 -8.07 7.64
N VAL A 320 7.74 -8.82 6.62
CA VAL A 320 9.01 -9.54 6.59
C VAL A 320 10.10 -8.61 6.03
N LEU A 321 11.10 -8.32 6.86
CA LEU A 321 12.20 -7.41 6.55
C LEU A 321 13.44 -8.17 6.06
N ASN A 322 13.83 -9.22 6.79
CA ASN A 322 14.94 -10.10 6.44
C ASN A 322 14.57 -11.54 6.83
N ALA A 323 14.11 -12.36 5.89
CA ALA A 323 13.70 -13.74 6.16
C ALA A 323 14.83 -14.61 6.79
N ASN A 324 16.10 -14.24 6.58
CA ASN A 324 17.27 -14.92 7.13
C ASN A 324 17.77 -14.30 8.44
N GLY A 325 17.18 -13.19 8.89
CA GLY A 325 17.57 -12.53 10.14
C GLY A 325 17.33 -13.42 11.35
N ARG A 326 18.20 -13.31 12.36
CA ARG A 326 18.10 -14.12 13.57
C ARG A 326 17.16 -13.55 14.65
N VAL A 327 16.75 -12.29 14.54
CA VAL A 327 15.93 -11.61 15.57
C VAL A 327 14.48 -11.49 15.11
N TRP A 328 13.57 -12.17 15.80
CA TRP A 328 12.15 -12.22 15.48
C TRP A 328 11.31 -11.62 16.60
N THR A 329 10.19 -11.01 16.23
CA THR A 329 9.28 -10.34 17.16
C THR A 329 7.85 -10.86 17.02
N LEU A 330 7.23 -11.16 18.16
CA LEU A 330 5.83 -11.51 18.33
C LEU A 330 5.28 -10.57 19.42
N VAL A 331 5.10 -9.29 19.07
CA VAL A 331 4.81 -8.23 20.04
C VAL A 331 3.35 -7.82 19.93
N ALA A 332 2.68 -7.67 21.07
CA ALA A 332 1.31 -7.17 21.08
C ALA A 332 1.20 -5.67 21.37
N GLY A 333 0.44 -4.97 20.53
CA GLY A 333 0.23 -3.52 20.55
C GLY A 333 1.17 -2.76 19.61
N GLY A 334 0.60 -1.99 18.68
CA GLY A 334 1.37 -1.20 17.71
C GLY A 334 2.39 -0.23 18.30
N GLY A 335 2.09 0.44 19.41
CA GLY A 335 3.08 1.29 20.07
C GLY A 335 4.24 0.49 20.67
N ALA A 336 3.96 -0.70 21.20
CA ALA A 336 4.98 -1.55 21.79
C ALA A 336 5.86 -2.22 20.72
N SER A 337 5.31 -2.64 19.58
CA SER A 337 6.10 -3.22 18.49
C SER A 337 7.14 -2.24 17.95
N VAL A 338 6.80 -0.95 17.83
CA VAL A 338 7.76 0.12 17.49
C VAL A 338 8.86 0.23 18.54
N VAL A 339 8.52 0.29 19.83
CA VAL A 339 9.50 0.38 20.93
C VAL A 339 10.46 -0.82 20.96
N TYR A 340 9.97 -2.02 20.63
CA TYR A 340 10.83 -3.20 20.49
C TYR A 340 11.77 -3.09 19.28
N ALA A 341 11.26 -2.67 18.12
CA ALA A 341 12.07 -2.47 16.93
C ALA A 341 13.18 -1.42 17.16
N ASP A 342 12.85 -0.29 17.79
CA ASP A 342 13.81 0.76 18.15
C ASP A 342 14.87 0.27 19.13
N ALA A 343 14.48 -0.54 20.12
CA ALA A 343 15.42 -1.12 21.07
C ALA A 343 16.39 -2.11 20.39
N ILE A 344 15.89 -2.92 19.45
CA ILE A 344 16.71 -3.86 18.65
C ILE A 344 17.68 -3.08 17.76
N ALA A 345 17.20 -2.03 17.09
CA ALA A 345 18.03 -1.15 16.26
C ALA A 345 19.10 -0.44 17.10
N SER A 346 18.73 0.11 18.26
CA SER A 346 19.64 0.76 19.21
C SER A 346 20.69 -0.19 19.79
N ALA A 347 20.36 -1.49 19.86
CA ALA A 347 21.32 -2.54 20.24
C ALA A 347 22.26 -2.94 19.09
N GLY A 348 22.09 -2.40 17.88
CA GLY A 348 22.95 -2.67 16.71
C GLY A 348 22.50 -3.86 15.85
N PHE A 349 21.28 -4.38 16.03
CA PHE A 349 20.80 -5.60 15.36
C PHE A 349 19.76 -5.33 14.27
N VAL A 350 19.74 -4.13 13.68
CA VAL A 350 18.75 -3.77 12.63
C VAL A 350 18.84 -4.66 11.40
N SER A 351 20.05 -5.06 10.98
CA SER A 351 20.26 -5.97 9.84
C SER A 351 19.79 -7.40 10.12
N GLU A 352 19.69 -7.78 11.39
CA GLU A 352 19.26 -9.09 11.86
C GLU A 352 17.77 -9.14 12.24
N LEU A 353 17.07 -7.99 12.22
CA LEU A 353 15.65 -7.91 12.50
C LEU A 353 14.86 -8.51 11.33
N ALA A 354 14.25 -9.67 11.58
CA ALA A 354 13.61 -10.46 10.54
C ALA A 354 12.22 -9.96 10.16
N ASN A 355 11.44 -9.51 11.14
CA ASN A 355 10.08 -9.06 10.93
C ASN A 355 9.72 -7.83 11.77
N TYR A 356 8.81 -7.03 11.24
CA TYR A 356 8.06 -6.03 11.97
C TYR A 356 6.57 -6.39 11.92
N GLY A 357 5.90 -6.35 13.06
CA GLY A 357 4.50 -6.72 13.13
C GLY A 357 3.93 -6.55 14.51
N GLU A 358 2.61 -6.63 14.61
CA GLU A 358 1.91 -6.59 15.88
C GLU A 358 0.61 -7.38 15.85
N TYR A 359 0.14 -7.77 17.03
CA TYR A 359 -1.24 -8.19 17.26
C TYR A 359 -1.86 -7.37 18.39
N SER A 360 -3.04 -6.77 18.19
CA SER A 360 -3.72 -5.95 19.20
C SER A 360 -5.24 -5.92 19.00
N GLY A 361 -5.96 -5.12 19.81
CA GLY A 361 -7.43 -5.08 19.73
C GLY A 361 -8.13 -6.34 20.26
N ALA A 362 -7.48 -7.06 21.19
CA ALA A 362 -7.99 -8.29 21.81
C ALA A 362 -8.34 -9.42 20.80
N PRO A 363 -7.36 -9.93 20.04
CA PRO A 363 -7.60 -11.07 19.16
C PRO A 363 -7.96 -12.32 19.96
N THR A 364 -8.71 -13.20 19.31
CA THR A 364 -9.07 -14.52 19.84
C THR A 364 -7.86 -15.44 19.96
N GLU A 365 -8.03 -16.54 20.71
CA GLU A 365 -7.02 -17.60 20.81
C GLU A 365 -6.62 -18.14 19.42
N THR A 366 -7.61 -18.45 18.55
CA THR A 366 -7.36 -18.99 17.20
C THR A 366 -6.61 -18.01 16.31
N GLN A 367 -6.95 -16.72 16.36
CA GLN A 367 -6.22 -15.70 15.61
C GLN A 367 -4.78 -15.56 16.10
N THR A 368 -4.58 -15.56 17.42
CA THR A 368 -3.24 -15.49 18.01
C THR A 368 -2.43 -16.74 17.66
N PHE A 369 -3.05 -17.92 17.66
CA PHE A 369 -2.44 -19.17 17.22
C PHE A 369 -1.99 -19.09 15.76
N ASN A 370 -2.87 -18.70 14.83
CA ASN A 370 -2.53 -18.59 13.41
C ASN A 370 -1.43 -17.56 13.15
N TYR A 371 -1.48 -16.42 13.85
CA TYR A 371 -0.46 -15.38 13.76
C TYR A 371 0.90 -15.87 14.29
N ALA A 372 0.94 -16.47 15.47
CA ALA A 372 2.16 -17.03 16.07
C ALA A 372 2.73 -18.17 15.22
N ARG A 373 1.88 -19.09 14.74
CA ARG A 373 2.28 -20.20 13.87
C ARG A 373 2.94 -19.69 12.59
N THR A 374 2.40 -18.63 11.98
CA THR A 374 2.95 -18.02 10.77
C THR A 374 4.37 -17.47 11.02
N ILE A 375 4.59 -16.77 12.13
CA ILE A 375 5.91 -16.23 12.50
C ILE A 375 6.90 -17.36 12.78
N LEU A 376 6.48 -18.39 13.52
CA LEU A 376 7.33 -19.53 13.85
C LEU A 376 7.73 -20.32 12.60
N ASP A 377 6.80 -20.56 11.68
CA ASP A 377 7.07 -21.21 10.40
C ASP A 377 8.08 -20.40 9.57
N LEU A 378 7.87 -19.10 9.40
CA LEU A 378 8.83 -18.23 8.70
C LEU A 378 10.23 -18.26 9.33
N MET A 379 10.30 -18.20 10.66
CA MET A 379 11.56 -18.26 11.42
C MET A 379 12.29 -19.59 11.23
N LEU A 380 11.57 -20.69 11.12
CA LEU A 380 12.16 -22.03 11.06
C LEU A 380 12.48 -22.49 9.64
N ARG A 381 11.92 -21.84 8.61
CA ARG A 381 12.31 -22.07 7.20
C ARG A 381 13.72 -21.58 6.87
N SER A 382 14.18 -20.51 7.52
CA SER A 382 15.53 -19.99 7.24
C SER A 382 16.62 -20.85 7.87
N PRO A 383 17.81 -20.96 7.23
CA PRO A 383 18.88 -21.82 7.71
C PRO A 383 19.20 -21.63 9.20
N ILE A 384 19.78 -22.66 9.81
CA ILE A 384 20.27 -22.56 11.19
C ILE A 384 21.33 -21.47 11.24
N HIS A 385 21.09 -20.46 12.08
CA HIS A 385 22.03 -19.37 12.28
C HIS A 385 23.12 -19.82 13.27
N PRO A 386 24.43 -19.54 13.01
CA PRO A 386 25.53 -19.98 13.88
C PRO A 386 25.35 -19.61 15.36
N ASP A 387 24.85 -18.40 15.60
CA ASP A 387 24.58 -17.86 16.95
C ASP A 387 23.19 -18.22 17.51
N GLY A 388 22.47 -19.14 16.87
CA GLY A 388 21.05 -19.39 17.14
C GLY A 388 20.16 -18.19 16.78
N LYS A 389 18.87 -18.27 17.11
CA LYS A 389 17.88 -17.20 16.86
C LYS A 389 17.28 -16.69 18.16
N VAL A 390 16.67 -15.51 18.13
CA VAL A 390 16.01 -14.88 19.29
C VAL A 390 14.57 -14.54 18.90
N LEU A 391 13.61 -14.96 19.72
CA LEU A 391 12.19 -14.61 19.59
C LEU A 391 11.75 -13.78 20.80
N PHE A 392 11.34 -12.54 20.55
CA PHE A 392 10.71 -11.70 21.56
C PHE A 392 9.19 -11.84 21.53
N ILE A 393 8.62 -12.39 22.61
CA ILE A 393 7.16 -12.45 22.82
C ILE A 393 6.78 -11.36 23.81
N GLY A 394 6.49 -10.17 23.28
CA GLY A 394 6.57 -8.92 24.04
C GLY A 394 5.30 -8.08 24.12
N GLY A 395 5.42 -6.99 24.87
CA GLY A 395 4.72 -5.73 24.62
C GLY A 395 4.21 -5.02 25.86
N GLY A 396 3.40 -3.99 25.63
CA GLY A 396 2.92 -3.08 26.68
C GLY A 396 1.99 -3.75 27.69
N ILE A 397 1.62 -3.00 28.73
CA ILE A 397 0.57 -3.41 29.67
C ILE A 397 -0.77 -3.28 28.92
N ALA A 398 -1.43 -4.39 28.63
CA ALA A 398 -2.68 -4.36 27.88
C ALA A 398 -3.82 -3.80 28.75
N ASN A 399 -4.69 -2.97 28.15
CA ASN A 399 -5.87 -2.42 28.84
C ASN A 399 -7.01 -3.45 28.92
N PHE A 400 -7.32 -4.13 27.81
CA PHE A 400 -8.49 -5.01 27.69
C PHE A 400 -8.20 -6.37 27.02
N THR A 401 -7.03 -6.56 26.41
CA THR A 401 -6.65 -7.86 25.84
C THR A 401 -6.42 -8.89 26.94
N ASN A 402 -7.12 -10.02 26.87
CA ASN A 402 -6.93 -11.14 27.79
C ASN A 402 -5.61 -11.89 27.47
N VAL A 403 -4.60 -11.69 28.33
CA VAL A 403 -3.26 -12.25 28.14
C VAL A 403 -3.28 -13.78 28.24
N ALA A 404 -4.08 -14.36 29.13
CA ALA A 404 -4.20 -15.81 29.24
C ALA A 404 -4.75 -16.44 27.95
N SER A 405 -5.77 -15.84 27.33
CA SER A 405 -6.36 -16.34 26.08
C SER A 405 -5.39 -16.21 24.89
N THR A 406 -4.74 -15.07 24.73
CA THR A 406 -3.75 -14.88 23.66
C THR A 406 -2.56 -15.83 23.84
N PHE A 407 -2.05 -15.99 25.06
CA PHE A 407 -0.95 -16.93 25.33
C PHE A 407 -1.35 -18.39 25.12
N LYS A 408 -2.61 -18.80 25.32
CA LYS A 408 -3.06 -20.15 24.90
C LYS A 408 -2.83 -20.38 23.40
N GLY A 409 -3.10 -19.38 22.56
CA GLY A 409 -2.82 -19.45 21.12
C GLY A 409 -1.33 -19.58 20.81
N VAL A 410 -0.49 -18.79 21.47
CA VAL A 410 0.98 -18.86 21.34
C VAL A 410 1.52 -20.22 21.80
N ILE A 411 1.07 -20.71 22.96
CA ILE A 411 1.45 -22.01 23.53
C ILE A 411 1.11 -23.14 22.57
N ARG A 412 -0.09 -23.12 21.97
CA ARG A 412 -0.49 -24.09 20.96
C ARG A 412 0.46 -24.09 19.76
N ALA A 413 0.86 -22.92 19.27
CA ALA A 413 1.80 -22.82 18.15
C ALA A 413 3.21 -23.31 18.52
N LEU A 414 3.71 -22.98 19.72
CA LEU A 414 5.02 -23.47 20.20
C LEU A 414 5.07 -25.00 20.26
N ARG A 415 3.99 -25.65 20.71
CA ARG A 415 3.90 -27.12 20.78
C ARG A 415 4.07 -27.81 19.44
N GLU A 416 3.64 -27.18 18.34
CA GLU A 416 3.75 -27.77 17.00
C GLU A 416 5.19 -27.81 16.49
N VAL A 417 6.07 -26.93 16.99
CA VAL A 417 7.41 -26.72 16.41
C VAL A 417 8.56 -26.82 17.41
N ALA A 418 8.30 -27.18 18.67
CA ALA A 418 9.30 -27.17 19.74
C ALA A 418 10.59 -27.95 19.46
N PRO A 419 10.58 -29.16 18.85
CA PRO A 419 11.81 -29.86 18.51
C PRO A 419 12.71 -29.05 17.56
N VAL A 420 12.10 -28.38 16.57
CA VAL A 420 12.81 -27.57 15.56
C VAL A 420 13.32 -26.27 16.20
N LEU A 421 12.58 -25.67 17.13
CA LEU A 421 13.06 -24.52 17.90
C LEU A 421 14.35 -24.83 18.67
N ASN A 422 14.44 -26.03 19.27
CA ASN A 422 15.65 -26.47 19.97
C ASN A 422 16.80 -26.74 19.00
N GLU A 423 16.55 -27.36 17.84
CA GLU A 423 17.55 -27.57 16.79
C GLU A 423 18.14 -26.23 16.29
N HIS A 424 17.28 -25.23 16.09
CA HIS A 424 17.67 -23.88 15.70
C HIS A 424 18.27 -23.04 16.84
N LYS A 425 18.39 -23.61 18.06
CA LYS A 425 18.89 -22.94 19.27
C LYS A 425 18.16 -21.62 19.54
N VAL A 426 16.84 -21.62 19.40
CA VAL A 426 16.02 -20.41 19.59
C VAL A 426 15.96 -20.05 21.07
N GLN A 427 16.31 -18.80 21.39
CA GLN A 427 16.08 -18.20 22.70
C GLN A 427 14.77 -17.42 22.69
N ILE A 428 13.86 -17.72 23.61
CA ILE A 428 12.55 -17.09 23.70
C ILE A 428 12.52 -16.16 24.90
N TRP A 429 12.25 -14.88 24.67
CA TRP A 429 12.21 -13.86 25.72
C TRP A 429 10.80 -13.29 25.81
N VAL A 430 10.14 -13.52 26.94
CA VAL A 430 8.75 -13.14 27.17
C VAL A 430 8.68 -11.97 28.14
N ARG A 431 7.96 -10.91 27.76
CA ARG A 431 7.57 -9.84 28.68
C ARG A 431 6.16 -9.39 28.38
N ARG A 432 5.22 -9.62 29.31
CA ARG A 432 3.81 -9.27 29.10
C ARG A 432 3.08 -8.92 30.38
N ALA A 433 2.08 -8.03 30.26
CA ALA A 433 1.18 -7.65 31.34
C ALA A 433 -0.21 -7.24 30.78
N GLY A 434 -1.22 -7.20 31.65
CA GLY A 434 -2.62 -6.88 31.30
C GLY A 434 -3.63 -7.85 31.93
N PRO A 435 -4.91 -7.83 31.54
CA PRO A 435 -5.92 -8.74 32.09
C PRO A 435 -5.47 -10.22 32.04
N ASN A 436 -5.54 -10.88 33.20
CA ASN A 436 -5.16 -12.30 33.40
C ASN A 436 -3.71 -12.64 33.04
N TYR A 437 -2.78 -11.69 33.12
CA TYR A 437 -1.39 -11.93 32.74
C TYR A 437 -0.68 -12.95 33.63
N GLN A 438 -0.99 -13.02 34.93
CA GLN A 438 -0.35 -13.98 35.82
C GLN A 438 -0.62 -15.42 35.40
N GLU A 439 -1.86 -15.73 34.99
CA GLU A 439 -2.22 -17.04 34.44
C GLU A 439 -1.50 -17.28 33.11
N GLY A 440 -1.48 -16.29 32.21
CA GLY A 440 -0.74 -16.37 30.95
C GLY A 440 0.75 -16.67 31.16
N LEU A 441 1.44 -15.88 31.99
CA LEU A 441 2.87 -16.05 32.29
C LEU A 441 3.16 -17.40 32.97
N LYS A 442 2.30 -17.82 33.91
CA LYS A 442 2.42 -19.16 34.52
C LYS A 442 2.35 -20.27 33.48
N ASN A 443 1.37 -20.20 32.58
CA ASN A 443 1.16 -21.24 31.57
C ASN A 443 2.26 -21.26 30.50
N ILE A 444 2.74 -20.09 30.05
CA ILE A 444 3.82 -20.04 29.05
C ILE A 444 5.16 -20.50 29.64
N LYS A 445 5.44 -20.17 30.90
CA LYS A 445 6.63 -20.67 31.61
C LYS A 445 6.57 -22.19 31.76
N ALA A 446 5.43 -22.72 32.21
CA ALA A 446 5.24 -24.16 32.37
C ALA A 446 5.43 -24.92 31.04
N VAL A 447 4.96 -24.37 29.90
CA VAL A 447 5.21 -25.03 28.61
C VAL A 447 6.66 -24.91 28.16
N GLY A 448 7.36 -23.83 28.50
CA GLY A 448 8.79 -23.69 28.25
C GLY A 448 9.60 -24.79 28.94
N GLU A 449 9.29 -25.05 30.22
CA GLU A 449 9.88 -26.14 31.01
C GLU A 449 9.50 -27.52 30.47
N GLU A 450 8.21 -27.74 30.17
CA GLU A 450 7.69 -29.00 29.63
C GLU A 450 8.35 -29.40 28.30
N LEU A 451 8.56 -28.43 27.41
CA LEU A 451 9.11 -28.66 26.07
C LEU A 451 10.64 -28.50 26.01
N GLY A 452 11.30 -28.18 27.12
CA GLY A 452 12.74 -27.94 27.19
C GLY A 452 13.20 -26.76 26.34
N LEU A 453 12.38 -25.73 26.19
CA LEU A 453 12.70 -24.53 25.42
C LEU A 453 13.57 -23.58 26.25
N ASN A 454 14.56 -22.94 25.61
CA ASN A 454 15.32 -21.87 26.25
C ASN A 454 14.45 -20.60 26.35
N MET A 455 13.67 -20.48 27.44
CA MET A 455 12.66 -19.45 27.62
C MET A 455 12.84 -18.68 28.92
N HIS A 456 12.91 -17.35 28.80
CA HIS A 456 13.00 -16.42 29.93
C HIS A 456 11.72 -15.60 30.04
N VAL A 457 11.06 -15.60 31.21
CA VAL A 457 9.70 -15.03 31.36
C VAL A 457 9.66 -13.91 32.38
N TYR A 458 9.14 -12.75 32.00
CA TYR A 458 9.05 -11.55 32.84
C TYR A 458 7.65 -10.91 32.81
N GLY A 459 7.27 -10.28 33.92
CA GLY A 459 6.02 -9.56 34.10
C GLY A 459 6.14 -8.03 33.98
N PRO A 460 5.20 -7.28 34.58
CA PRO A 460 5.16 -5.82 34.49
C PRO A 460 6.34 -5.12 35.17
N GLU A 461 7.02 -5.77 36.11
CA GLU A 461 8.21 -5.27 36.81
C GLU A 461 9.39 -5.03 35.85
N MET A 462 9.49 -5.81 34.78
CA MET A 462 10.46 -5.60 33.71
C MET A 462 10.01 -4.45 32.80
N HIS A 463 10.93 -3.54 32.46
CA HIS A 463 10.65 -2.48 31.47
C HIS A 463 10.17 -3.09 30.14
N VAL A 464 9.30 -2.38 29.41
CA VAL A 464 8.61 -2.94 28.23
C VAL A 464 9.56 -3.58 27.21
N SER A 465 10.69 -2.94 26.93
CA SER A 465 11.76 -3.44 26.05
C SER A 465 13.00 -3.95 26.81
N GLY A 466 12.90 -4.08 28.14
CA GLY A 466 14.03 -4.42 29.01
C GLY A 466 14.66 -5.79 28.70
N ILE A 467 13.89 -6.72 28.13
CA ILE A 467 14.37 -8.03 27.70
C ILE A 467 15.28 -7.99 26.46
N VAL A 468 15.22 -6.93 25.65
CA VAL A 468 16.03 -6.79 24.42
C VAL A 468 17.53 -6.75 24.72
N PRO A 469 18.04 -5.84 25.58
CA PRO A 469 19.46 -5.82 25.91
C PRO A 469 19.93 -7.04 26.71
N LEU A 470 19.05 -7.74 27.44
CA LEU A 470 19.42 -9.00 28.10
C LEU A 470 19.74 -10.07 27.04
N ALA A 471 18.84 -10.22 26.05
CA ALA A 471 18.96 -11.22 25.00
C ALA A 471 20.08 -10.92 23.99
N LEU A 472 20.24 -9.65 23.58
CA LEU A 472 21.13 -9.29 22.47
C LEU A 472 22.50 -8.79 22.91
N LEU A 473 22.61 -8.22 24.11
CA LEU A 473 23.86 -7.62 24.62
C LEU A 473 24.40 -8.34 25.85
N GLY A 474 23.74 -9.39 26.34
CA GLY A 474 24.15 -10.12 27.54
C GLY A 474 24.14 -9.27 28.80
N LYS A 475 23.35 -8.19 28.86
CA LYS A 475 23.23 -7.37 30.07
C LYS A 475 22.61 -8.19 31.20
N GLN A 476 22.95 -7.83 32.44
CA GLN A 476 22.36 -8.42 33.64
C GLN A 476 21.25 -7.53 34.19
N THR A 477 20.35 -8.11 34.99
CA THR A 477 19.26 -7.41 35.67
C THR A 477 19.03 -8.00 37.05
N ASP A 478 18.66 -7.15 38.01
CA ASP A 478 18.22 -7.58 39.35
C ASP A 478 16.75 -8.04 39.37
N ILE A 479 16.04 -7.86 38.25
CA ILE A 479 14.65 -8.28 38.11
C ILE A 479 14.61 -9.79 37.89
N LYS A 480 14.03 -10.50 38.86
CA LYS A 480 13.87 -11.95 38.78
C LYS A 480 12.87 -12.34 37.69
N GLU A 481 13.10 -13.49 37.08
CA GLU A 481 12.11 -14.12 36.21
C GLU A 481 10.83 -14.47 36.97
N PHE A 482 9.70 -14.44 36.27
CA PHE A 482 8.38 -14.71 36.81
C PHE A 482 8.33 -16.10 37.47
N GLY A 483 7.90 -16.17 38.73
CA GLY A 483 7.79 -17.42 39.48
C GLY A 483 9.12 -17.97 40.02
N SER A 484 10.23 -17.24 39.90
CA SER A 484 11.47 -17.55 40.61
C SER A 484 11.36 -17.10 42.07
N ALA A 485 11.78 -17.97 43.01
CA ALA A 485 11.76 -17.71 44.45
C ALA A 485 12.71 -16.57 44.86
#